data_AF-A0A537FUP7-F1
#
_entry.id   AF-A0A537FUP7-F1
#
_cell.length_a   1.000
_cell.length_b   1.000
_cell.length_c   1.000
_cell.angle_alpha   90.00
_cell.angle_beta   90.00
_cell.angle_gamma   90.00
#
_symmetry.space_group_name_H-M   'P 1'
#
loop_
_entity.id
_entity.type
_entity.pdbx_description
1 polymer ?
#
loop_
_entity_poly.entity_id
_entity_poly.type
_entity_poly.pdbx_seq_one_letter_code
_entity_poly.pdbx_strand_id
1 'polypeptide(L)'
;MTRTYNDVSAKIRETIVEHMPKDAEITRIEFEGPRLAIYVRNVNLLSEQSYVVTEIVNLLHKRIVIRSDQSIRLPEREAEGYIRKLIPTEAEVTGINFDPSLGEVVVEAKKPGVAIGKEASVLQQVVKETRWRPRILRAPPLHSKIISSTRHILHTESEERSRILRDVGERIFRPTFSKAGYVRLVTLGAFREVGRAAMLIQAGDSTVLLDCGINPGAQDPSHAYPRFDADEFDLEKLDGVVISHAHLDHCGILPFLYKYGYDGPIYCSEPTQVLMTLHQLDYLDVHSREGEHS
;
A
#
# COMPACT_ATOMS: atom_id res chain seq x y z
N MET A 1 29.48 2.41 1.02
CA MET A 1 28.12 2.27 1.56
C MET A 1 27.34 1.12 0.92
N THR A 2 27.48 0.88 -0.38
CA THR A 2 26.82 -0.24 -1.10
C THR A 2 27.16 -1.65 -0.55
N ARG A 3 28.38 -1.84 -0.02
CA ARG A 3 28.82 -3.15 0.51
C ARG A 3 28.07 -3.60 1.77
N THR A 4 27.86 -2.73 2.75
CA THR A 4 27.15 -3.06 4.00
C THR A 4 25.63 -3.17 3.80
N TYR A 5 25.08 -2.39 2.88
CA TYR A 5 23.68 -2.52 2.44
C TYR A 5 23.40 -3.90 1.85
N ASN A 6 24.25 -4.34 0.91
CA ASN A 6 24.13 -5.65 0.29
C ASN A 6 24.24 -6.78 1.32
N ASP A 7 25.00 -6.60 2.41
CA ASP A 7 25.26 -7.63 3.41
C ASP A 7 24.02 -7.97 4.25
N VAL A 8 23.26 -6.97 4.72
CA VAL A 8 22.04 -7.20 5.52
C VAL A 8 20.93 -7.80 4.66
N SER A 9 20.71 -7.24 3.46
CA SER A 9 19.70 -7.73 2.53
C SER A 9 20.05 -9.13 2.01
N ALA A 10 21.32 -9.43 1.76
CA ALA A 10 21.78 -10.77 1.39
C ALA A 10 21.52 -11.76 2.52
N LYS A 11 21.89 -11.42 3.76
CA LYS A 11 21.65 -12.29 4.92
C LYS A 11 20.18 -12.63 5.12
N ILE A 12 19.28 -11.65 4.95
CA ILE A 12 17.83 -11.88 4.98
C ILE A 12 17.42 -12.89 3.90
N ARG A 13 17.91 -12.72 2.66
CA ARG A 13 17.62 -13.63 1.54
C ARG A 13 18.15 -15.04 1.79
N GLU A 14 19.37 -15.17 2.29
CA GLU A 14 20.00 -16.45 2.64
C GLU A 14 19.17 -17.19 3.69
N THR A 15 18.81 -16.50 4.78
CA THR A 15 17.99 -17.08 5.84
C THR A 15 16.65 -17.61 5.33
N ILE A 16 16.00 -16.90 4.40
CA ILE A 16 14.76 -17.37 3.76
C ILE A 16 15.00 -18.63 2.95
N VAL A 17 16.03 -18.66 2.12
CA VAL A 17 16.34 -19.81 1.26
C VAL A 17 16.68 -21.06 2.09
N GLU A 18 17.33 -20.90 3.23
CA GLU A 18 17.68 -22.02 4.14
C GLU A 18 16.45 -22.66 4.80
N HIS A 19 15.45 -21.85 5.18
CA HIS A 19 14.27 -22.31 5.91
C HIS A 19 13.10 -22.68 5.00
N MET A 20 13.09 -22.18 3.76
CA MET A 20 12.06 -22.52 2.79
C MET A 20 12.25 -23.93 2.20
N PRO A 21 11.19 -24.73 2.10
CA PRO A 21 11.21 -26.04 1.47
C PRO A 21 11.66 -25.98 0.00
N LYS A 22 12.46 -26.96 -0.42
CA LYS A 22 13.03 -26.98 -1.79
C LYS A 22 11.97 -27.15 -2.88
N ASP A 23 10.87 -27.80 -2.56
CA ASP A 23 9.69 -27.95 -3.43
C ASP A 23 8.93 -26.63 -3.63
N ALA A 24 9.29 -25.56 -2.92
CA ALA A 24 8.68 -24.24 -3.14
C ALA A 24 9.04 -23.59 -4.47
N GLU A 25 10.17 -23.97 -5.06
CA GLU A 25 10.64 -23.38 -6.31
C GLU A 25 10.61 -21.83 -6.25
N ILE A 26 11.36 -21.26 -5.30
CA ILE A 26 11.46 -19.80 -5.15
C ILE A 26 12.06 -19.21 -6.42
N THR A 27 11.37 -18.25 -7.02
CA THR A 27 11.84 -17.54 -8.21
C THR A 27 12.55 -16.25 -7.86
N ARG A 28 12.03 -15.51 -6.88
CA ARG A 28 12.63 -14.27 -6.38
C ARG A 28 12.14 -13.92 -4.97
N ILE A 29 12.93 -13.09 -4.30
CA ILE A 29 12.62 -12.49 -3.01
C ILE A 29 12.77 -10.97 -3.19
N GLU A 30 11.73 -10.22 -2.85
CA GLU A 30 11.69 -8.77 -3.05
C GLU A 30 11.20 -8.07 -1.76
N PHE A 31 11.79 -6.91 -1.47
CA PHE A 31 11.26 -6.01 -0.45
C PHE A 31 10.20 -5.14 -1.13
N GLU A 32 8.96 -5.23 -0.69
CA GLU A 32 7.84 -4.50 -1.30
C GLU A 32 7.06 -3.70 -0.25
N GLY A 33 7.32 -2.41 -0.21
CA GLY A 33 6.85 -1.53 0.84
C GLY A 33 7.23 -2.11 2.21
N PRO A 34 6.28 -2.24 3.16
CA PRO A 34 6.58 -2.76 4.49
C PRO A 34 6.63 -4.30 4.57
N ARG A 35 6.69 -5.01 3.43
CA ARG A 35 6.60 -6.48 3.36
C ARG A 35 7.80 -7.08 2.64
N LEU A 36 8.12 -8.31 3.02
CA LEU A 36 9.06 -9.18 2.33
C LEU A 36 8.27 -10.20 1.49
N ALA A 37 8.29 -10.03 0.18
CA ALA A 37 7.57 -10.86 -0.77
C ALA A 37 8.45 -12.01 -1.26
N ILE A 38 7.96 -13.25 -1.13
CA ILE A 38 8.62 -14.46 -1.63
C ILE A 38 7.76 -15.01 -2.77
N TYR A 39 8.32 -15.00 -3.98
CA TYR A 39 7.65 -15.52 -5.16
C TYR A 39 8.00 -16.98 -5.37
N VAL A 40 6.97 -17.82 -5.54
CA VAL A 40 7.09 -19.28 -5.66
C VAL A 40 6.35 -19.78 -6.90
N ARG A 41 6.85 -20.86 -7.51
CA ARG A 41 6.10 -21.58 -8.55
C ARG A 41 5.15 -22.62 -7.96
N ASN A 42 5.53 -23.24 -6.84
CA ASN A 42 4.66 -24.21 -6.18
C ASN A 42 3.69 -23.51 -5.22
N VAL A 43 2.49 -23.22 -5.71
CA VAL A 43 1.43 -22.57 -4.93
C VAL A 43 0.80 -23.47 -3.86
N ASN A 44 1.07 -24.78 -3.85
CA ASN A 44 0.51 -25.68 -2.82
C ASN A 44 1.08 -25.37 -1.42
N LEU A 45 2.30 -24.80 -1.34
CA LEU A 45 2.85 -24.29 -0.08
C LEU A 45 2.00 -23.20 0.56
N LEU A 46 1.22 -22.44 -0.23
CA LEU A 46 0.33 -21.40 0.30
C LEU A 46 -0.76 -21.98 1.20
N SER A 47 -1.10 -23.26 1.02
CA SER A 47 -2.20 -23.93 1.71
C SER A 47 -1.72 -24.96 2.74
N GLU A 48 -0.62 -25.67 2.46
CA GLU A 48 -0.23 -26.87 3.22
C GLU A 48 0.90 -26.64 4.24
N GLN A 49 1.67 -25.55 4.13
CA GLN A 49 2.89 -25.34 4.92
C GLN A 49 2.95 -23.95 5.59
N SER A 50 1.86 -23.56 6.25
CA SER A 50 1.75 -22.27 6.97
C SER A 50 2.74 -22.11 8.14
N TYR A 51 3.27 -23.22 8.68
CA TYR A 51 4.26 -23.21 9.76
C TYR A 51 5.58 -22.59 9.31
N VAL A 52 6.02 -22.83 8.06
CA VAL A 52 7.27 -22.29 7.51
C VAL A 52 7.26 -20.77 7.53
N VAL A 53 6.16 -20.16 7.10
CA VAL A 53 6.01 -18.69 7.14
C VAL A 53 6.10 -18.19 8.57
N THR A 54 5.45 -18.87 9.51
CA THR A 54 5.46 -18.51 10.93
C THR A 54 6.87 -18.57 11.52
N GLU A 55 7.64 -19.60 11.20
CA GLU A 55 9.02 -19.76 11.64
C GLU A 55 9.93 -18.65 11.12
N ILE A 56 9.87 -18.34 9.82
CA ILE A 56 10.69 -17.28 9.22
C ILE A 56 10.28 -15.90 9.77
N VAL A 57 8.98 -15.66 9.99
CA VAL A 57 8.49 -14.43 10.63
C VAL A 57 9.03 -14.29 12.06
N ASN A 58 9.05 -15.37 12.85
CA ASN A 58 9.60 -15.36 14.21
C ASN A 58 11.11 -15.16 14.23
N LEU A 59 11.83 -15.63 13.22
CA LEU A 59 13.28 -15.50 13.14
C LEU A 59 13.69 -14.10 12.68
N LEU A 60 13.03 -13.56 11.65
CA LEU A 60 13.37 -12.26 11.05
C LEU A 60 12.65 -11.08 11.71
N HIS A 61 11.57 -11.32 12.44
CA HIS A 61 10.64 -10.30 12.96
C HIS A 61 10.14 -9.34 11.86
N LYS A 62 9.99 -9.84 10.62
CA LYS A 62 9.52 -9.09 9.46
C LYS A 62 8.21 -9.66 8.94
N ARG A 63 7.40 -8.81 8.30
CA ARG A 63 6.15 -9.23 7.68
C ARG A 63 6.42 -9.90 6.34
N ILE A 64 6.17 -11.21 6.27
CA ILE A 64 6.39 -12.01 5.06
C ILE A 64 5.08 -12.25 4.33
N VAL A 65 5.13 -12.22 3.00
CA VAL A 65 4.02 -12.63 2.13
C VAL A 65 4.55 -13.56 1.06
N ILE A 66 3.88 -14.70 0.86
CA ILE A 66 4.16 -15.60 -0.25
C ILE A 66 3.24 -15.23 -1.42
N ARG A 67 3.79 -15.20 -2.63
CA ARG A 67 3.08 -14.88 -3.87
C ARG A 67 3.39 -15.90 -4.95
N SER A 68 2.45 -16.09 -5.86
CA SER A 68 2.68 -16.85 -7.07
C SER A 68 3.54 -16.06 -8.05
N ASP A 69 4.49 -16.75 -8.69
CA ASP A 69 5.25 -16.16 -9.77
C ASP A 69 4.34 -15.71 -10.92
N GLN A 70 4.69 -14.63 -11.61
CA GLN A 70 3.92 -14.14 -12.75
C GLN A 70 3.89 -15.13 -13.91
N SER A 71 4.96 -15.92 -14.10
CA SER A 71 5.08 -16.87 -15.22
C SER A 71 4.08 -18.03 -15.15
N ILE A 72 3.48 -18.27 -13.99
CA ILE A 72 2.53 -19.37 -13.76
C ILE A 72 1.09 -18.90 -13.55
N ARG A 73 0.86 -17.58 -13.49
CA ARG A 73 -0.48 -17.00 -13.36
C ARG A 73 -1.23 -17.14 -14.67
N LEU A 74 -2.49 -17.58 -14.60
CA LEU A 74 -3.35 -17.58 -15.77
C LEU A 74 -3.59 -16.14 -16.25
N PRO A 75 -3.76 -15.92 -17.57
CA PRO A 75 -4.24 -14.65 -18.09
C PRO A 75 -5.55 -14.22 -17.41
N GLU A 76 -5.71 -12.93 -17.11
CA GLU A 76 -6.83 -12.40 -16.31
C GLU A 76 -8.19 -12.82 -16.85
N ARG A 77 -8.39 -12.78 -18.18
CA ARG A 77 -9.64 -13.19 -18.83
C ARG A 77 -9.97 -14.66 -18.59
N GLU A 78 -8.98 -15.53 -18.62
CA GLU A 78 -9.16 -16.96 -18.35
C GLU A 78 -9.40 -17.20 -16.86
N ALA A 79 -8.60 -16.56 -16.00
CA ALA A 79 -8.75 -16.62 -14.56
C ALA A 79 -10.15 -16.17 -14.11
N GLU A 80 -10.67 -15.08 -14.69
CA GLU A 80 -12.03 -14.60 -14.42
C GLU A 80 -13.08 -15.66 -14.77
N GLY A 81 -12.92 -16.32 -15.93
CA GLY A 81 -13.79 -17.40 -16.36
C GLY A 81 -13.80 -18.58 -15.40
N TYR A 82 -12.65 -18.96 -14.84
CA TYR A 82 -12.56 -20.00 -13.81
C TYR A 82 -13.19 -19.55 -12.49
N ILE A 83 -12.90 -18.34 -12.03
CA ILE A 83 -13.44 -17.79 -10.77
C ILE A 83 -14.97 -17.76 -10.79
N ARG A 84 -15.57 -17.32 -11.91
CA ARG A 84 -17.04 -17.30 -12.07
C ARG A 84 -17.68 -18.68 -12.07
N LYS A 85 -16.94 -19.72 -12.49
CA LYS A 85 -17.41 -21.11 -12.45
C LYS A 85 -17.27 -21.75 -11.07
N LEU A 86 -16.20 -21.41 -10.35
CA LEU A 86 -15.90 -21.97 -9.03
C LEU A 86 -16.76 -21.36 -7.92
N ILE A 87 -17.04 -20.06 -7.99
CA ILE A 87 -17.84 -19.37 -6.98
C ILE A 87 -19.33 -19.66 -7.21
N PRO A 88 -20.07 -20.15 -6.19
CA PRO A 88 -21.50 -20.42 -6.32
C PRO A 88 -22.30 -19.16 -6.71
N THR A 89 -23.29 -19.32 -7.58
CA THR A 89 -24.10 -18.19 -8.08
C THR A 89 -24.89 -17.50 -6.96
N GLU A 90 -25.19 -18.22 -5.88
CA GLU A 90 -25.87 -17.72 -4.68
C GLU A 90 -25.05 -16.67 -3.92
N ALA A 91 -23.72 -16.63 -4.15
CA ALA A 91 -22.85 -15.61 -3.59
C ALA A 91 -23.10 -14.21 -4.18
N GLU A 92 -23.71 -14.15 -5.38
CA GLU A 92 -24.02 -12.94 -6.13
C GLU A 92 -22.77 -12.07 -6.34
N VAL A 93 -21.84 -12.56 -7.17
CA VAL A 93 -20.62 -11.83 -7.55
C VAL A 93 -20.98 -10.62 -8.41
N THR A 94 -20.58 -9.45 -7.94
CA THR A 94 -20.82 -8.13 -8.56
C THR A 94 -19.61 -7.60 -9.31
N GLY A 95 -18.39 -7.98 -8.93
CA GLY A 95 -17.16 -7.49 -9.55
C GLY A 95 -15.98 -8.42 -9.29
N ILE A 96 -15.06 -8.47 -10.26
CA ILE A 96 -13.78 -9.17 -10.16
C ILE A 96 -12.72 -8.19 -10.66
N ASN A 97 -11.75 -7.84 -9.83
CA ASN A 97 -10.70 -6.88 -10.14
C ASN A 97 -9.34 -7.51 -9.85
N PHE A 98 -8.43 -7.47 -10.80
CA PHE A 98 -7.08 -8.01 -10.64
C PHE A 98 -6.13 -6.92 -10.14
N ASP A 99 -5.17 -7.31 -9.31
CA ASP A 99 -4.02 -6.51 -8.93
C ASP A 99 -2.75 -7.26 -9.38
N PRO A 100 -2.24 -6.98 -10.59
CA PRO A 100 -1.09 -7.67 -11.16
C PRO A 100 0.17 -7.53 -10.33
N SER A 101 0.35 -6.36 -9.70
CA SER A 101 1.52 -6.05 -8.87
C SER A 101 1.56 -6.94 -7.62
N LEU A 102 0.39 -7.20 -7.00
CA LEU A 102 0.30 -8.06 -5.83
C LEU A 102 0.09 -9.55 -6.16
N GLY A 103 -0.32 -9.88 -7.39
CA GLY A 103 -0.78 -11.22 -7.74
C GLY A 103 -2.09 -11.61 -7.07
N GLU A 104 -2.92 -10.61 -6.75
CA GLU A 104 -4.19 -10.77 -6.06
C GLU A 104 -5.37 -10.56 -7.01
N VAL A 105 -6.48 -11.23 -6.73
CA VAL A 105 -7.77 -10.99 -7.40
C VAL A 105 -8.82 -10.68 -6.33
N VAL A 106 -9.39 -9.48 -6.41
CA VAL A 106 -10.43 -9.01 -5.51
C VAL A 106 -11.79 -9.36 -6.11
N VAL A 107 -12.56 -10.19 -5.40
CA VAL A 107 -13.91 -10.59 -5.80
C VAL A 107 -14.92 -9.95 -4.87
N GLU A 108 -15.83 -9.15 -5.42
CA GLU A 108 -16.90 -8.48 -4.69
C GLU A 108 -18.19 -9.29 -4.80
N ALA A 109 -18.70 -9.77 -3.67
CA ALA A 109 -19.91 -10.59 -3.61
C ALA A 109 -20.89 -10.07 -2.56
N LYS A 110 -22.20 -10.14 -2.81
CA LYS A 110 -23.19 -9.74 -1.78
C LYS A 110 -23.16 -10.66 -0.57
N LYS A 111 -22.83 -11.94 -0.75
CA LYS A 111 -22.67 -12.94 0.32
C LYS A 111 -21.25 -13.52 0.32
N PRO A 112 -20.26 -12.82 0.91
CA PRO A 112 -18.87 -13.26 0.95
C PRO A 112 -18.66 -14.66 1.54
N GLY A 113 -19.41 -15.02 2.59
CA GLY A 113 -19.27 -16.33 3.23
C GLY A 113 -19.56 -17.50 2.28
N VAL A 114 -20.49 -17.32 1.33
CA VAL A 114 -20.78 -18.34 0.30
C VAL A 114 -19.65 -18.39 -0.73
N ALA A 115 -19.11 -17.24 -1.14
CA ALA A 115 -17.98 -17.17 -2.07
C ALA A 115 -16.67 -17.74 -1.51
N ILE A 116 -16.46 -17.70 -0.19
CA ILE A 116 -15.29 -18.30 0.46
C ILE A 116 -15.40 -19.84 0.50
N GLY A 117 -16.63 -20.36 0.65
CA GLY A 117 -16.87 -21.79 0.86
C GLY A 117 -16.55 -22.26 2.29
N LYS A 118 -16.94 -23.50 2.61
CA LYS A 118 -16.58 -24.13 3.89
C LYS A 118 -15.06 -24.30 3.96
N GLU A 119 -14.46 -23.89 5.08
CA GLU A 119 -13.01 -24.00 5.31
C GLU A 119 -12.16 -23.36 4.19
N ALA A 120 -12.68 -22.31 3.55
CA ALA A 120 -12.01 -21.61 2.44
C ALA A 120 -11.71 -22.50 1.21
N SER A 121 -12.46 -23.59 1.01
CA SER A 121 -12.27 -24.54 -0.08
C SER A 121 -12.31 -23.89 -1.47
N VAL A 122 -13.21 -22.91 -1.69
CA VAL A 122 -13.31 -22.19 -2.96
C VAL A 122 -12.07 -21.32 -3.18
N LEU A 123 -11.54 -20.69 -2.13
CA LEU A 123 -10.32 -19.88 -2.23
C LEU A 123 -9.11 -20.74 -2.61
N GLN A 124 -8.97 -21.90 -1.98
CA GLN A 124 -7.91 -22.86 -2.28
C GLN A 124 -8.00 -23.36 -3.72
N GLN A 125 -9.21 -23.64 -4.21
CA GLN A 125 -9.43 -24.03 -5.60
C GLN A 125 -9.09 -22.89 -6.58
N VAL A 126 -9.48 -21.65 -6.28
CA VAL A 126 -9.11 -20.49 -7.12
C VAL A 126 -7.60 -20.35 -7.20
N VAL A 127 -6.86 -20.46 -6.08
CA VAL A 127 -5.39 -20.44 -6.10
C VAL A 127 -4.84 -21.61 -6.91
N LYS A 128 -5.36 -22.81 -6.70
CA LYS A 128 -4.90 -24.03 -7.38
C LYS A 128 -5.13 -24.00 -8.88
N GLU A 129 -6.23 -23.42 -9.35
CA GLU A 129 -6.59 -23.37 -10.78
C GLU A 129 -6.03 -22.14 -11.49
N THR A 130 -6.06 -20.98 -10.85
CA THR A 130 -5.71 -19.70 -11.52
C THR A 130 -4.32 -19.18 -11.14
N ARG A 131 -3.77 -19.65 -10.01
CA ARG A 131 -2.55 -19.14 -9.37
C ARG A 131 -2.66 -17.69 -8.93
N TRP A 132 -3.84 -17.07 -9.02
CA TRP A 132 -4.13 -15.78 -8.41
C TRP A 132 -4.56 -15.98 -6.96
N ARG A 133 -4.16 -15.07 -6.08
CA ARG A 133 -4.58 -15.09 -4.68
C ARG A 133 -5.94 -14.38 -4.54
N PRO A 134 -7.04 -15.07 -4.19
CA PRO A 134 -8.34 -14.43 -4.07
C PRO A 134 -8.48 -13.67 -2.75
N ARG A 135 -9.05 -12.48 -2.83
CA ARG A 135 -9.54 -11.69 -1.69
C ARG A 135 -11.03 -11.44 -1.89
N ILE A 136 -11.87 -12.05 -1.07
CA ILE A 136 -13.32 -11.86 -1.14
C ILE A 136 -13.73 -10.67 -0.29
N LEU A 137 -14.42 -9.71 -0.90
CA LEU A 137 -14.98 -8.53 -0.24
C LEU A 137 -16.50 -8.52 -0.36
N ARG A 138 -17.16 -7.86 0.58
CA ARG A 138 -18.59 -7.58 0.49
C ARG A 138 -18.83 -6.54 -0.60
N ALA A 139 -19.72 -6.84 -1.54
CA ALA A 139 -20.14 -5.90 -2.56
C ALA A 139 -20.72 -4.63 -1.91
N PRO A 140 -20.28 -3.43 -2.32
CA PRO A 140 -20.83 -2.19 -1.80
C PRO A 140 -22.29 -2.03 -2.26
N PRO A 141 -23.16 -1.44 -1.42
CA PRO A 141 -24.56 -1.19 -1.81
C PRO A 141 -24.68 -0.10 -2.88
N LEU A 142 -23.70 0.81 -2.94
CA LEU A 142 -23.64 1.93 -3.88
C LEU A 142 -22.32 1.88 -4.65
N HIS A 143 -22.41 2.13 -5.95
CA HIS A 143 -21.23 2.23 -6.80
C HIS A 143 -20.54 3.59 -6.59
N SER A 144 -19.23 3.58 -6.32
CA SER A 144 -18.41 4.79 -6.22
C SER A 144 -17.51 4.95 -7.44
N LYS A 145 -17.64 6.09 -8.15
CA LYS A 145 -16.77 6.41 -9.29
C LYS A 145 -15.30 6.55 -8.89
N ILE A 146 -15.03 7.07 -7.68
CA ILE A 146 -13.66 7.24 -7.17
C ILE A 146 -13.00 5.88 -6.93
N ILE A 147 -13.73 4.92 -6.36
CA ILE A 147 -13.21 3.55 -6.16
C ILE A 147 -12.89 2.90 -7.50
N SER A 148 -13.81 2.96 -8.47
CA SER A 148 -13.60 2.38 -9.79
C SER A 148 -12.43 3.03 -10.54
N SER A 149 -12.29 4.35 -10.45
CA SER A 149 -11.16 5.08 -11.04
C SER A 149 -9.84 4.73 -10.37
N THR A 150 -9.83 4.63 -9.04
CA THR A 150 -8.64 4.22 -8.26
C THR A 150 -8.19 2.82 -8.65
N ARG A 151 -9.13 1.87 -8.75
CA ARG A 151 -8.84 0.49 -9.18
C ARG A 151 -8.29 0.44 -10.60
N HIS A 152 -8.86 1.23 -11.51
CA HIS A 152 -8.36 1.32 -12.87
C HIS A 152 -6.91 1.83 -12.90
N ILE A 153 -6.58 2.89 -12.16
CA ILE A 153 -5.21 3.41 -12.06
C ILE A 153 -4.27 2.34 -11.47
N LEU A 154 -4.65 1.68 -10.36
CA LEU A 154 -3.81 0.65 -9.75
C LEU A 154 -3.54 -0.55 -10.66
N HIS A 155 -4.47 -0.87 -11.57
CA HIS A 155 -4.31 -1.92 -12.56
C HIS A 155 -3.44 -1.47 -13.73
N THR A 156 -3.78 -0.35 -14.37
CA THR A 156 -3.07 0.21 -15.52
C THR A 156 -1.62 0.55 -15.19
N GLU A 157 -1.37 1.11 -14.00
CA GLU A 157 -0.04 1.51 -13.53
C GLU A 157 0.65 0.42 -12.69
N SER A 158 0.28 -0.85 -12.85
CA SER A 158 0.77 -1.94 -12.01
C SER A 158 2.28 -2.18 -12.11
N GLU A 159 2.89 -1.94 -13.27
CA GLU A 159 4.35 -2.02 -13.45
C GLU A 159 5.07 -0.92 -12.66
N GLU A 160 4.57 0.32 -12.76
CA GLU A 160 5.10 1.46 -12.02
C GLU A 160 4.94 1.27 -10.52
N ARG A 161 3.75 0.83 -10.09
CA ARG A 161 3.50 0.48 -8.69
C ARG A 161 4.47 -0.59 -8.18
N SER A 162 4.81 -1.58 -9.01
CA SER A 162 5.78 -2.62 -8.63
C SER A 162 7.21 -2.07 -8.50
N ARG A 163 7.59 -1.03 -9.26
CA ARG A 163 8.84 -0.29 -9.04
C ARG A 163 8.81 0.49 -7.73
N ILE A 164 7.78 1.32 -7.53
CA ILE A 164 7.59 2.13 -6.31
C ILE A 164 7.62 1.25 -5.05
N LEU A 165 6.90 0.12 -5.04
CA LEU A 165 6.91 -0.80 -3.91
C LEU A 165 8.31 -1.33 -3.62
N ARG A 166 9.11 -1.64 -4.63
CA ARG A 166 10.49 -2.11 -4.45
C ARG A 166 11.38 -1.02 -3.89
N ASP A 167 11.32 0.18 -4.44
CA ASP A 167 12.14 1.30 -3.97
C ASP A 167 11.80 1.69 -2.53
N VAL A 168 10.51 1.72 -2.18
CA VAL A 168 10.05 1.93 -0.79
C VAL A 168 10.50 0.78 0.11
N GLY A 169 10.46 -0.47 -0.38
CA GLY A 169 10.94 -1.64 0.36
C GLY A 169 12.42 -1.53 0.69
N GLU A 170 13.26 -1.35 -0.32
CA GLU A 170 14.71 -1.15 -0.16
C GLU A 170 15.01 -0.01 0.84
N ARG A 171 14.25 1.10 0.78
CA ARG A 171 14.37 2.20 1.75
C ARG A 171 13.97 1.81 3.18
N ILE A 172 12.90 1.04 3.38
CA ILE A 172 12.42 0.61 4.71
C ILE A 172 13.39 -0.39 5.36
N PHE A 173 13.91 -1.33 4.57
CA PHE A 173 14.77 -2.41 5.06
C PHE A 173 16.26 -2.05 5.06
N ARG A 174 16.60 -0.77 4.77
CA ARG A 174 17.97 -0.27 4.85
C ARG A 174 18.60 -0.51 6.22
N PRO A 175 19.92 -0.76 6.29
CA PRO A 175 20.62 -0.79 7.57
C PRO A 175 20.55 0.58 8.24
N THR A 176 20.29 0.59 9.54
CA THR A 176 20.36 1.82 10.35
C THR A 176 21.79 2.02 10.84
N PHE A 177 22.29 3.27 10.83
CA PHE A 177 23.65 3.56 11.31
C PHE A 177 23.74 3.53 12.84
N SER A 178 22.65 3.91 13.51
CA SER A 178 22.55 3.86 14.95
C SER A 178 21.09 3.63 15.39
N LYS A 179 20.91 3.18 16.63
CA LYS A 179 19.58 3.25 17.25
C LYS A 179 19.26 4.70 17.56
N ALA A 180 18.01 5.10 17.35
CA ALA A 180 17.56 6.45 17.71
C ALA A 180 17.78 6.71 19.21
N GLY A 181 18.65 7.65 19.54
CA GLY A 181 18.92 8.06 20.92
C GLY A 181 17.85 8.99 21.50
N TYR A 182 17.08 9.65 20.64
CA TYR A 182 15.96 10.51 20.99
C TYR A 182 14.93 10.55 19.85
N VAL A 183 13.75 11.07 20.16
CA VAL A 183 12.69 11.38 19.18
C VAL A 183 12.38 12.87 19.29
N ARG A 184 12.33 13.56 18.15
CA ARG A 184 11.93 14.96 18.05
C ARG A 184 10.61 15.07 17.30
N LEU A 185 9.74 15.95 17.79
CA LEU A 185 8.49 16.34 17.14
C LEU A 185 8.58 17.83 16.82
N VAL A 186 8.40 18.18 15.55
CA VAL A 186 8.36 19.57 15.07
C VAL A 186 6.94 19.87 14.60
N THR A 187 6.39 20.96 15.11
CA THR A 187 5.02 21.38 14.85
C THR A 187 4.99 22.30 13.63
N LEU A 188 4.45 21.83 12.50
CA LEU A 188 4.42 22.61 11.25
C LEU A 188 3.06 23.31 11.04
N GLY A 189 1.99 22.84 11.69
CA GLY A 189 0.66 23.47 11.70
C GLY A 189 -0.32 22.73 12.60
N ALA A 190 -1.47 23.35 12.91
CA ALA A 190 -2.50 22.89 13.86
C ALA A 190 -2.13 22.94 15.36
N PHE A 191 -1.12 23.72 15.73
CA PHE A 191 -0.76 23.96 17.14
C PHE A 191 -1.20 25.36 17.55
N ARG A 192 -2.16 25.41 18.48
CA ARG A 192 -2.89 26.63 18.90
C ARG A 192 -3.78 27.24 17.80
N GLU A 193 -4.21 26.43 16.84
CA GLU A 193 -5.11 26.78 15.75
C GLU A 193 -5.86 25.53 15.24
N VAL A 194 -6.87 25.73 14.40
CA VAL A 194 -7.53 24.66 13.62
C VAL A 194 -7.21 24.89 12.15
N GLY A 195 -6.93 23.81 11.41
CA GLY A 195 -6.48 23.87 10.03
C GLY A 195 -5.00 23.51 9.85
N ARG A 196 -4.63 23.15 8.63
CA ARG A 196 -3.24 22.91 8.17
C ARG A 196 -2.43 21.94 9.06
N ALA A 197 -3.05 20.87 9.52
CA ALA A 197 -2.39 19.89 10.39
C ALA A 197 -1.16 19.28 9.69
N ALA A 198 -0.02 19.37 10.38
CA ALA A 198 1.24 18.80 9.94
C ALA A 198 2.22 18.72 11.13
N MET A 199 2.74 17.51 11.38
CA MET A 199 3.72 17.25 12.43
C MET A 199 4.88 16.43 11.86
N LEU A 200 6.10 16.92 12.00
CA LEU A 200 7.29 16.20 11.58
C LEU A 200 7.87 15.41 12.76
N ILE A 201 8.01 14.10 12.60
CA ILE A 201 8.63 13.20 13.57
C ILE A 201 10.00 12.79 13.06
N GLN A 202 11.03 13.02 13.86
CA GLN A 202 12.42 12.69 13.54
C GLN A 202 12.98 11.76 14.61
N ALA A 203 13.54 10.62 14.20
CA ALA A 203 14.13 9.64 15.09
C ALA A 203 15.30 8.93 14.41
N GLY A 204 16.53 9.21 14.86
CA GLY A 204 17.75 8.68 14.24
C GLY A 204 17.83 9.10 12.76
N ASP A 205 17.92 8.11 11.86
CA ASP A 205 18.02 8.31 10.42
C ASP A 205 16.64 8.38 9.72
N SER A 206 15.55 8.56 10.49
CA SER A 206 14.19 8.49 9.98
C SER A 206 13.40 9.77 10.20
N THR A 207 12.69 10.21 9.16
CA THR A 207 11.81 11.39 9.19
C THR A 207 10.44 11.03 8.61
N VAL A 208 9.38 11.25 9.38
CA VAL A 208 8.00 10.95 8.97
C VAL A 208 7.13 12.18 9.20
N LEU A 209 6.26 12.49 8.24
CA LEU A 209 5.29 13.56 8.34
C LEU A 209 3.93 12.96 8.73
N LEU A 210 3.32 13.46 9.80
CA LEU A 210 1.94 13.14 10.17
C LEU A 210 1.04 14.28 9.72
N ASP A 211 0.07 13.94 8.87
CA ASP A 211 -0.84 14.85 8.20
C ASP A 211 -0.15 15.92 7.31
N CYS A 212 -0.91 16.42 6.34
CA CYS A 212 -0.47 17.40 5.36
C CYS A 212 -1.69 18.20 4.88
N GLY A 213 -2.23 19.01 5.80
CA GLY A 213 -3.49 19.72 5.62
C GLY A 213 -3.41 21.11 5.00
N ILE A 214 -4.57 21.70 4.76
CA ILE A 214 -4.75 23.14 4.48
C ILE A 214 -5.60 23.81 5.55
N ASN A 215 -5.55 25.14 5.65
CA ASN A 215 -6.54 25.95 6.34
C ASN A 215 -7.35 26.75 5.31
N PRO A 216 -8.53 26.26 4.87
CA PRO A 216 -9.34 26.95 3.87
C PRO A 216 -9.88 28.31 4.34
N GLY A 217 -9.97 28.53 5.65
CA GLY A 217 -10.48 29.76 6.23
C GLY A 217 -9.40 30.83 6.50
N ALA A 218 -8.15 30.57 6.11
CA ALA A 218 -7.06 31.52 6.32
C ALA A 218 -7.23 32.74 5.40
N GLN A 219 -7.31 33.93 5.98
CA GLN A 219 -7.32 35.20 5.22
C GLN A 219 -5.93 35.55 4.68
N ASP A 220 -4.89 35.15 5.40
CA ASP A 220 -3.50 35.32 4.99
C ASP A 220 -2.99 34.00 4.40
N PRO A 221 -2.52 33.99 3.13
CA PRO A 221 -1.95 32.80 2.50
C PRO A 221 -0.82 32.16 3.30
N SER A 222 -0.05 32.91 4.09
CA SER A 222 1.02 32.33 4.93
C SER A 222 0.47 31.46 6.07
N HIS A 223 -0.81 31.59 6.38
CA HIS A 223 -1.52 30.81 7.39
C HIS A 223 -2.38 29.68 6.79
N ALA A 224 -2.45 29.60 5.45
CA ALA A 224 -3.22 28.57 4.75
C ALA A 224 -2.50 27.21 4.72
N TYR A 225 -1.17 27.20 4.83
CA TYR A 225 -0.34 26.00 4.64
C TYR A 225 0.55 25.70 5.86
N PRO A 226 0.99 24.44 6.02
CA PRO A 226 2.04 24.08 6.97
C PRO A 226 3.34 24.86 6.71
N ARG A 227 4.14 25.01 7.76
CA ARG A 227 5.46 25.66 7.73
C ARG A 227 6.53 24.79 7.05
N PHE A 228 6.37 24.53 5.76
CA PHE A 228 7.38 23.83 4.95
C PHE A 228 8.66 24.66 4.73
N ASP A 229 8.64 25.93 5.13
CA ASP A 229 9.79 26.83 5.21
C ASP A 229 10.61 26.66 6.50
N ALA A 230 10.20 25.78 7.42
CA ALA A 230 10.98 25.48 8.62
C ALA A 230 12.28 24.75 8.28
N ASP A 231 13.39 25.16 8.90
CA ASP A 231 14.73 24.58 8.69
C ASP A 231 14.77 23.06 8.95
N GLU A 232 13.87 22.54 9.80
CA GLU A 232 13.76 21.12 10.10
C GLU A 232 13.09 20.29 8.99
N PHE A 233 12.34 20.93 8.08
CA PHE A 233 11.61 20.25 7.02
C PHE A 233 12.47 20.14 5.76
N ASP A 234 12.73 18.90 5.37
CA ASP A 234 13.48 18.58 4.16
C ASP A 234 12.76 17.46 3.43
N LEU A 235 12.27 17.76 2.21
CA LEU A 235 11.46 16.87 1.40
C LEU A 235 12.24 15.59 1.01
N GLU A 236 13.54 15.71 0.75
CA GLU A 236 14.39 14.59 0.33
C GLU A 236 14.61 13.60 1.49
N LYS A 237 14.60 14.09 2.72
CA LYS A 237 14.78 13.27 3.93
C LYS A 237 13.50 12.55 4.38
N LEU A 238 12.34 12.88 3.81
CA LEU A 238 11.06 12.34 4.22
C LEU A 238 10.91 10.86 3.81
N ASP A 239 10.82 9.96 4.79
CA ASP A 239 10.66 8.51 4.58
C ASP A 239 9.21 8.08 4.31
N GLY A 240 8.25 8.88 4.74
CA GLY A 240 6.84 8.56 4.60
C GLY A 240 5.94 9.66 5.12
N VAL A 241 4.72 9.70 4.60
CA VAL A 241 3.63 10.53 5.11
C VAL A 241 2.54 9.63 5.67
N VAL A 242 2.03 9.94 6.85
CA VAL A 242 0.89 9.24 7.46
C VAL A 242 -0.28 10.19 7.51
N ILE A 243 -1.41 9.80 6.91
CA ILE A 243 -2.64 10.59 6.93
C ILE A 243 -3.63 9.94 7.90
N SER A 244 -4.02 10.70 8.91
CA SER A 244 -4.92 10.25 9.97
C SER A 244 -6.34 9.99 9.44
N HIS A 245 -6.90 10.95 8.71
CA HIS A 245 -8.23 10.87 8.12
C HIS A 245 -8.38 11.84 6.94
N ALA A 246 -9.52 11.78 6.26
CA ALA A 246 -9.69 12.37 4.92
C ALA A 246 -10.14 13.84 4.90
N HIS A 247 -10.24 14.53 6.04
CA HIS A 247 -10.59 15.94 6.01
C HIS A 247 -9.46 16.78 5.40
N LEU A 248 -9.80 17.86 4.70
CA LEU A 248 -8.86 18.70 3.97
C LEU A 248 -7.83 19.37 4.90
N ASP A 249 -8.19 19.65 6.14
CA ASP A 249 -7.27 20.16 7.15
C ASP A 249 -6.23 19.15 7.64
N HIS A 250 -6.28 17.91 7.16
CA HIS A 250 -5.30 16.86 7.42
C HIS A 250 -4.64 16.29 6.15
N CYS A 251 -5.22 16.48 4.96
CA CYS A 251 -4.67 15.89 3.72
C CYS A 251 -4.72 16.81 2.50
N GLY A 252 -5.26 18.02 2.62
CA GLY A 252 -5.59 18.87 1.48
C GLY A 252 -4.38 19.34 0.66
N ILE A 253 -3.20 19.52 1.29
CA ILE A 253 -1.98 19.96 0.58
C ILE A 253 -1.03 18.80 0.27
N LEU A 254 -1.42 17.56 0.55
CA LEU A 254 -0.59 16.38 0.25
C LEU A 254 -0.10 16.31 -1.21
N PRO A 255 -0.91 16.60 -2.25
CA PRO A 255 -0.44 16.58 -3.64
C PRO A 255 0.67 17.59 -3.93
N PHE A 256 0.78 18.66 -3.13
CA PHE A 256 1.86 19.64 -3.23
C PHE A 256 3.22 18.97 -2.99
N LEU A 257 3.32 18.04 -2.04
CA LEU A 257 4.59 17.35 -1.79
C LEU A 257 5.10 16.66 -3.06
N TYR A 258 4.24 15.93 -3.78
CA TYR A 258 4.58 15.28 -5.04
C TYR A 258 4.93 16.28 -6.15
N LYS A 259 4.20 17.40 -6.23
CA LYS A 259 4.51 18.47 -7.19
C LYS A 259 5.91 19.04 -7.01
N TYR A 260 6.44 19.05 -5.78
CA TYR A 260 7.76 19.57 -5.45
C TYR A 260 8.85 18.49 -5.32
N GLY A 261 8.56 17.25 -5.72
CA GLY A 261 9.57 16.20 -5.87
C GLY A 261 9.57 15.13 -4.77
N TYR A 262 8.57 15.10 -3.89
CA TYR A 262 8.38 13.94 -3.02
C TYR A 262 7.98 12.72 -3.85
N ASP A 263 8.67 11.61 -3.64
CA ASP A 263 8.41 10.34 -4.33
C ASP A 263 8.30 9.17 -3.34
N GLY A 264 7.99 9.49 -2.08
CA GLY A 264 7.85 8.52 -1.01
C GLY A 264 6.41 8.00 -0.84
N PRO A 265 6.20 7.06 0.10
CA PRO A 265 4.90 6.45 0.34
C PRO A 265 3.96 7.35 1.17
N ILE A 266 2.66 7.15 0.97
CA ILE A 266 1.61 7.61 1.88
C ILE A 266 0.99 6.40 2.58
N TYR A 267 0.86 6.48 3.89
CA TYR A 267 0.17 5.50 4.71
C TYR A 267 -1.15 6.06 5.23
N CYS A 268 -2.24 5.39 4.93
CA CYS A 268 -3.56 5.70 5.46
C CYS A 268 -4.46 4.45 5.41
N SER A 269 -5.67 4.56 5.95
CA SER A 269 -6.67 3.51 5.81
C SER A 269 -7.25 3.45 4.39
N GLU A 270 -7.74 2.29 3.96
CA GLU A 270 -8.40 2.12 2.65
C GLU A 270 -9.57 3.11 2.45
N PRO A 271 -10.46 3.35 3.45
CA PRO A 271 -11.46 4.43 3.35
C PRO A 271 -10.85 5.84 3.25
N THR A 272 -9.79 6.14 4.02
CA THR A 272 -9.12 7.44 3.97
C THR A 272 -8.58 7.73 2.58
N GLN A 273 -7.93 6.76 1.92
CA GLN A 273 -7.40 6.92 0.57
C GLN A 273 -8.47 7.37 -0.43
N VAL A 274 -9.63 6.71 -0.39
CA VAL A 274 -10.74 6.98 -1.31
C VAL A 274 -11.36 8.36 -1.04
N LEU A 275 -11.63 8.68 0.23
CA LEU A 275 -12.23 9.95 0.61
C LEU A 275 -11.28 11.13 0.41
N MET A 276 -9.99 10.95 0.70
CA MET A 276 -8.95 11.95 0.48
C MET A 276 -8.90 12.33 -1.00
N THR A 277 -8.88 11.34 -1.90
CA THR A 277 -8.90 11.57 -3.35
C THR A 277 -10.15 12.33 -3.77
N LEU A 278 -11.32 11.96 -3.25
CA LEU A 278 -12.59 12.66 -3.51
C LEU A 278 -12.52 14.13 -3.08
N HIS A 279 -12.12 14.38 -1.83
CA HIS A 279 -12.07 15.73 -1.27
C HIS A 279 -11.03 16.62 -1.97
N GLN A 280 -9.87 16.08 -2.33
CA GLN A 280 -8.83 16.83 -3.05
C GLN A 280 -9.28 17.22 -4.47
N LEU A 281 -9.94 16.31 -5.20
CA LEU A 281 -10.47 16.61 -6.53
C LEU A 281 -11.60 17.64 -6.48
N ASP A 282 -12.51 17.51 -5.51
CA ASP A 282 -13.60 18.47 -5.28
C ASP A 282 -13.05 19.85 -4.92
N TYR A 283 -12.06 19.91 -4.02
CA TYR A 283 -11.38 21.16 -3.66
C TYR A 283 -10.80 21.89 -4.88
N LEU A 284 -10.13 21.16 -5.78
CA LEU A 284 -9.58 21.73 -7.03
C LEU A 284 -10.67 22.19 -7.99
N ASP A 285 -11.75 21.42 -8.16
CA ASP A 285 -12.88 21.78 -9.03
C ASP A 285 -13.56 23.06 -8.54
N VAL A 286 -13.85 23.15 -7.24
CA VAL A 286 -14.42 24.36 -6.61
C VAL A 286 -13.51 25.57 -6.83
N HIS A 287 -12.21 25.45 -6.53
CA HIS A 287 -11.26 26.56 -6.71
C HIS A 287 -11.14 26.99 -8.18
N SER A 288 -11.23 26.06 -9.12
CA SER A 288 -11.17 26.39 -10.55
C SER A 288 -12.40 27.17 -11.02
N ARG A 289 -13.59 26.84 -10.50
CA ARG A 289 -14.86 27.51 -10.88
C ARG A 289 -15.04 28.85 -10.18
N GLU A 290 -14.66 28.94 -8.92
CA GLU A 290 -14.77 30.19 -8.15
C GLU A 290 -13.62 31.16 -8.50
N GLY A 291 -12.48 30.64 -8.96
CA GLY A 291 -11.34 31.42 -9.45
C GLY A 291 -11.57 32.12 -10.81
N GLU A 292 -12.62 31.77 -11.56
CA GLU A 292 -13.03 32.54 -12.76
C GLU A 292 -13.75 33.87 -12.40
N HIS A 293 -13.90 34.18 -11.11
CA HIS A 293 -14.58 35.39 -10.62
C HIS A 293 -13.72 36.28 -9.71
N SER A 294 -12.38 36.12 -9.71
CA SER A 294 -11.44 36.98 -8.96
C SER A 294 -10.36 37.57 -9.85
#